data_AF-A0A9W8JEL7-F1
#
_entry.id   AF-A0A9W8JEL7-F1
#
_cell.length_a   1.000
_cell.length_b   1.000
_cell.length_c   1.000
_cell.angle_alpha   90.00
_cell.angle_beta   90.00
_cell.angle_gamma   90.00
#
_symmetry.space_group_name_H-M   'P 1'
#
loop_
_entity.id
_entity.type
_entity.pdbx_description
1 polymer ?
#
loop_
_entity_poly.entity_id
_entity_poly.type
_entity_poly.pdbx_seq_one_letter_code
_entity_poly.pdbx_strand_id
1 'polypeptide(L)'
;MGLKLDPIEGAQETDLVIPVIGMLGAGKSTFINYLLQGAKRSDTVPVHDGTSACTTELQAIIIDGGHRFEEKHGGRRIVLIDTPALDGGDLKTTFMIVGSIAKGFKASYGKFKQMALGGVVYLQDISSDRVLQPQLPAAIVAKLTKELEGPNASAEALVEKTVLVTTKWSRQDERDFSKHHEAHEKRWESLEKAGAKIERLDSKDEVERAWQIVEGVLERADSQALKGSKSEPASQNWKSDPLFQSALTTDIVIPVMGATSAGKSSFINSFLSHLELAKRVQVGEDLMSCTTELEPIVIEGQTNHWRRIRGHRIVIVDTPGFDDTYAEDFVILQRIAKWLEKSYRKKMVLGGMIFLHDISQDRFSGTARRNLELFKHLCGDSAFGQVVLVTSKWGRAVGQNLEKREQELKTNHWKAMLEGGTRVERLVDGNEEASAWGIVRSILDTVETRAIEQTRSEGLQIQRELVNRHKSIPQTHAARELRTQLQQMLEAQTEMLALEVDTVAGNAEAKAKLQRQEEKVRRMAEQIECLKISLPLRVARWIKLVGG
;
A
#
# COMPACT_ATOMS: atom_id res chain seq x y z
N MET A 1 21.86 -19.72 22.50
CA MET A 1 22.00 -18.33 22.02
C MET A 1 21.27 -18.24 20.70
N GLY A 2 20.25 -17.39 20.59
CA GLY A 2 19.40 -17.33 19.41
C GLY A 2 20.07 -16.53 18.29
N LEU A 3 20.19 -17.15 17.11
CA LEU A 3 20.57 -16.47 15.88
C LEU A 3 19.60 -15.30 15.66
N LYS A 4 20.07 -14.07 15.84
CA LYS A 4 19.26 -12.86 15.67
C LYS A 4 20.04 -11.91 14.78
N LEU A 5 19.40 -11.45 13.71
CA LEU A 5 19.89 -10.30 12.96
C LEU A 5 19.46 -9.06 13.75
N ASP A 6 20.42 -8.31 14.26
CA ASP A 6 20.13 -7.05 14.92
C ASP A 6 19.64 -6.00 13.90
N PRO A 7 18.85 -5.01 14.36
CA PRO A 7 18.38 -3.95 13.48
C PRO A 7 19.56 -3.24 12.80
N ILE A 8 19.47 -3.10 11.48
CA ILE A 8 20.51 -2.47 10.68
C ILE A 8 20.51 -0.97 10.98
N GLU A 9 21.55 -0.53 11.67
CA GLU A 9 21.71 0.86 12.06
C GLU A 9 21.86 1.75 10.81
N GLY A 10 21.12 2.86 10.77
CA GLY A 10 21.11 3.74 9.62
C GLY A 10 20.39 3.20 8.38
N ALA A 11 19.53 2.17 8.50
CA ALA A 11 18.69 1.66 7.41
C ALA A 11 17.89 2.78 6.71
N GLN A 12 17.91 2.79 5.37
CA GLN A 12 17.24 3.77 4.50
C GLN A 12 16.17 3.10 3.63
N GLU A 13 15.16 3.87 3.21
CA GLU A 13 14.10 3.40 2.30
C GLU A 13 14.63 2.96 0.93
N THR A 14 15.78 3.53 0.54
CA THR A 14 16.46 3.28 -0.74
C THR A 14 17.49 2.15 -0.70
N ASP A 15 17.66 1.49 0.45
CA ASP A 15 18.59 0.35 0.58
C ASP A 15 18.10 -0.85 -0.24
N LEU A 16 19.04 -1.51 -0.90
CA LEU A 16 18.82 -2.75 -1.64
C LEU A 16 19.39 -3.90 -0.84
N VAL A 17 18.53 -4.59 -0.10
CA VAL A 17 18.91 -5.68 0.79
C VAL A 17 18.94 -7.00 0.03
N ILE A 18 20.05 -7.73 0.14
CA ILE A 18 20.25 -9.00 -0.57
C ILE A 18 20.79 -10.04 0.44
N PRO A 19 19.96 -11.02 0.86
CA PRO A 19 20.44 -12.17 1.61
C PRO A 19 21.33 -13.05 0.76
N VAL A 20 22.53 -13.34 1.27
CA VAL A 20 23.49 -14.27 0.67
C VAL A 20 23.38 -15.59 1.42
N ILE A 21 22.72 -16.57 0.79
CA ILE A 21 22.31 -17.85 1.39
C ILE A 21 23.07 -18.99 0.73
N GLY A 22 23.31 -20.09 1.45
CA GLY A 22 23.97 -21.25 0.88
C GLY A 22 24.48 -22.22 1.94
N MET A 23 24.74 -23.44 1.51
CA MET A 23 25.24 -24.51 2.37
C MET A 23 26.60 -24.18 3.00
N LEU A 24 26.99 -24.99 3.98
CA LEU A 24 28.35 -24.94 4.51
C LEU A 24 29.38 -25.12 3.39
N GLY A 25 30.38 -24.24 3.35
CA GLY A 25 31.42 -24.27 2.34
C GLY A 25 31.00 -23.77 0.95
N ALA A 26 29.78 -23.27 0.75
CA ALA A 26 29.32 -22.76 -0.55
C ALA A 26 30.06 -21.51 -1.07
N GLY A 27 30.89 -20.86 -0.23
CA GLY A 27 31.68 -19.69 -0.60
C GLY A 27 30.99 -18.33 -0.34
N LYS A 28 30.02 -18.26 0.58
CA LYS A 28 29.29 -17.02 0.92
C LYS A 28 30.20 -15.86 1.31
N SER A 29 31.04 -16.05 2.33
CA SER A 29 31.97 -15.01 2.82
C SER A 29 32.99 -14.62 1.74
N THR A 30 33.47 -15.58 0.95
CA THR A 30 34.36 -15.32 -0.20
C THR A 30 33.67 -14.45 -1.26
N PHE A 31 32.42 -14.77 -1.61
CA PHE A 31 31.63 -13.97 -2.55
C PHE A 31 31.40 -12.54 -2.06
N ILE A 32 31.13 -12.35 -0.77
CA ILE A 32 31.01 -11.02 -0.18
C ILE A 32 32.35 -10.28 -0.22
N ASN A 33 33.48 -10.95 0.05
CA ASN A 33 34.80 -10.33 -0.04
C ASN A 33 35.15 -9.88 -1.46
N TYR A 34 34.72 -10.60 -2.50
CA TYR A 34 34.85 -10.15 -3.88
C TYR A 34 34.07 -8.85 -4.13
N LEU A 35 32.87 -8.72 -3.57
CA LEU A 35 32.10 -7.48 -3.66
C LEU A 35 32.78 -6.32 -2.93
N LEU A 36 33.31 -6.56 -1.71
CA LEU A 36 34.07 -5.58 -0.95
C LEU A 36 35.35 -5.14 -1.68
N GLN A 37 36.09 -6.08 -2.26
CA GLN A 37 37.28 -5.81 -3.05
C GLN A 37 36.95 -4.94 -4.27
N GLY A 38 35.91 -5.27 -5.03
CA GLY A 38 35.49 -4.45 -6.17
C GLY A 38 34.94 -3.07 -5.76
N ALA A 39 34.37 -2.94 -4.56
CA ALA A 39 34.02 -1.65 -3.95
C ALA A 39 35.23 -0.85 -3.44
N LYS A 40 36.46 -1.38 -3.56
CA LYS A 40 37.70 -0.79 -3.00
C LYS A 40 37.65 -0.58 -1.49
N ARG A 41 36.94 -1.44 -0.78
CA ARG A 41 36.86 -1.45 0.67
C ARG A 41 38.01 -2.25 1.29
N SER A 42 38.47 -1.80 2.46
CA SER A 42 39.57 -2.43 3.19
C SER A 42 39.12 -3.42 4.25
N ASP A 43 37.83 -3.43 4.60
CA ASP A 43 37.24 -4.43 5.49
C ASP A 43 36.97 -5.74 4.74
N THR A 44 37.14 -6.86 5.46
CA THR A 44 36.95 -8.22 4.93
C THR A 44 36.14 -9.05 5.91
N VAL A 45 35.24 -9.87 5.40
CA VAL A 45 34.53 -10.90 6.17
C VAL A 45 35.50 -12.07 6.40
N PRO A 46 35.58 -12.65 7.62
CA PRO A 46 36.44 -13.80 7.90
C PRO A 46 36.15 -14.99 6.96
N VAL A 47 37.21 -15.61 6.41
CA VAL A 47 37.13 -16.81 5.57
C VAL A 47 37.97 -17.91 6.22
N HIS A 48 37.44 -19.13 6.35
CA HIS A 48 38.25 -20.30 6.69
C HIS A 48 38.18 -21.37 5.59
N ASP A 49 39.33 -21.99 5.34
CA ASP A 49 39.50 -23.12 4.45
C ASP A 49 39.27 -24.44 5.21
N GLY A 50 38.01 -24.79 5.52
CA GLY A 50 37.73 -26.02 6.27
C GLY A 50 36.26 -26.33 6.55
N THR A 51 35.98 -27.55 7.06
CA THR A 51 34.66 -28.12 7.35
C THR A 51 33.92 -27.51 8.56
N SER A 52 34.42 -26.40 9.11
CA SER A 52 33.80 -25.66 10.21
C SER A 52 33.02 -24.44 9.71
N ALA A 53 31.86 -24.17 10.32
CA ALA A 53 31.05 -22.99 9.98
C ALA A 53 31.75 -21.71 10.45
N CYS A 54 32.06 -20.80 9.51
CA CYS A 54 32.70 -19.50 9.81
C CYS A 54 31.70 -18.49 10.38
N THR A 55 30.52 -18.42 9.78
CA THR A 55 29.46 -17.46 10.14
C THR A 55 28.54 -18.12 11.16
N THR A 56 28.71 -17.79 12.44
CA THR A 56 27.84 -18.25 13.53
C THR A 56 26.72 -17.25 13.85
N GLU A 57 26.73 -16.07 13.23
CA GLU A 57 25.79 -14.97 13.48
C GLU A 57 25.35 -14.31 12.16
N LEU A 58 24.18 -13.68 12.15
CA LEU A 58 23.68 -12.95 10.98
C LEU A 58 24.32 -11.55 10.98
N GLN A 59 25.06 -11.21 9.92
CA GLN A 59 25.73 -9.92 9.79
C GLN A 59 25.21 -9.15 8.57
N ALA A 60 24.93 -7.86 8.75
CA ALA A 60 24.62 -6.96 7.65
C ALA A 60 25.87 -6.15 7.26
N ILE A 61 26.15 -6.10 5.95
CA ILE A 61 27.29 -5.40 5.39
C ILE A 61 26.76 -4.38 4.39
N ILE A 62 26.95 -3.11 4.70
CA ILE A 62 26.49 -2.00 3.87
C ILE A 62 27.62 -1.63 2.90
N ILE A 63 27.35 -1.70 1.60
CA ILE A 63 28.25 -1.23 0.54
C ILE A 63 27.64 0.05 -0.02
N ASP A 64 28.23 1.18 0.37
CA ASP A 64 28.02 2.47 -0.29
C ASP A 64 28.74 2.39 -1.64
N GLY A 65 27.98 2.45 -2.74
CA GLY A 65 28.54 2.21 -4.06
C GLY A 65 29.71 3.15 -4.38
N GLY A 66 30.80 2.62 -4.93
CA GLY A 66 31.85 3.48 -5.48
C GLY A 66 31.34 4.33 -6.65
N HIS A 67 32.14 5.29 -7.10
CA HIS A 67 31.80 6.29 -8.15
C HIS A 67 31.13 5.72 -9.42
N ARG A 68 31.40 4.46 -9.79
CA ARG A 68 30.80 3.77 -10.95
C ARG A 68 29.38 3.25 -10.69
N PHE A 69 29.06 2.91 -9.44
CA PHE A 69 27.76 2.41 -9.00
C PHE A 69 26.78 3.56 -8.71
N GLU A 70 27.27 4.67 -8.16
CA GLU A 70 26.47 5.88 -7.92
C GLU A 70 25.83 6.41 -9.21
N GLU A 71 26.58 6.42 -10.32
CA GLU A 71 26.10 6.84 -11.65
C GLU A 71 25.02 5.91 -12.23
N LYS A 72 25.16 4.58 -12.07
CA LYS A 72 24.27 3.59 -12.69
C LYS A 72 22.99 3.33 -11.88
N HIS A 73 23.04 3.40 -10.54
CA HIS A 73 21.91 3.03 -9.68
C HIS A 73 21.41 4.15 -8.76
N GLY A 74 21.77 5.42 -9.05
CA GLY A 74 21.14 6.60 -8.45
C GLY A 74 21.46 6.81 -6.98
N GLY A 75 22.68 6.47 -6.55
CA GLY A 75 23.15 6.67 -5.17
C GLY A 75 22.51 5.75 -4.12
N ARG A 76 21.92 4.63 -4.52
CA ARG A 76 21.39 3.60 -3.60
C ARG A 76 22.53 2.83 -2.92
N ARG A 77 22.26 2.27 -1.74
CA ARG A 77 23.22 1.41 -1.01
C ARG A 77 22.82 -0.05 -1.13
N ILE A 78 23.81 -0.94 -1.25
CA ILE A 78 23.58 -2.39 -1.19
C ILE A 78 23.78 -2.85 0.25
N VAL A 79 22.85 -3.63 0.79
CA VAL A 79 22.97 -4.22 2.12
C VAL A 79 22.98 -5.74 1.98
N LEU A 80 24.17 -6.34 2.08
CA LEU A 80 24.34 -7.79 2.02
C LEU A 80 24.09 -8.38 3.41
N ILE A 81 23.23 -9.39 3.49
CA ILE A 81 23.07 -10.16 4.73
C ILE A 81 23.89 -11.44 4.58
N ASP A 82 25.04 -11.52 5.27
CA ASP A 82 25.78 -12.77 5.39
C ASP A 82 25.01 -13.70 6.33
N THR A 83 24.74 -14.91 5.85
CA THR A 83 23.92 -15.88 6.58
C THR A 83 24.78 -17.04 7.07
N PRO A 84 24.49 -17.58 8.27
CA PRO A 84 25.08 -18.84 8.69
C PRO A 84 24.87 -19.94 7.64
N ALA A 85 25.79 -20.90 7.62
CA ALA A 85 25.66 -22.05 6.74
C ALA A 85 24.34 -22.79 6.95
N LEU A 86 23.65 -23.09 5.85
CA LEU A 86 22.49 -23.95 5.89
C LEU A 86 22.90 -25.41 5.99
N ASP A 87 22.08 -26.19 6.70
CA ASP A 87 22.18 -27.65 6.76
C ASP A 87 20.93 -28.27 6.14
N GLY A 88 21.12 -28.93 4.99
CA GLY A 88 20.05 -29.60 4.25
C GLY A 88 19.51 -30.85 4.94
N GLY A 89 20.20 -31.38 5.94
CA GLY A 89 19.71 -32.45 6.82
C GLY A 89 18.87 -31.93 7.99
N ASP A 90 19.02 -30.66 8.36
CA ASP A 90 18.29 -30.01 9.45
C ASP A 90 17.47 -28.82 8.94
N LEU A 91 16.30 -29.15 8.38
CA LEU A 91 15.32 -28.16 7.91
C LEU A 91 14.83 -27.23 9.03
N LYS A 92 14.84 -27.69 10.28
CA LYS A 92 14.40 -26.88 11.43
C LYS A 92 15.38 -25.73 11.65
N THR A 93 16.68 -26.03 11.69
CA THR A 93 17.72 -25.00 11.81
C THR A 93 17.74 -24.07 10.60
N THR A 94 17.58 -24.62 9.38
CA THR A 94 17.45 -23.82 8.16
C THR A 94 16.29 -22.82 8.24
N PHE A 95 15.08 -23.25 8.62
CA PHE A 95 13.94 -22.34 8.73
C PHE A 95 14.00 -21.39 9.92
N MET A 96 14.72 -21.74 11.00
CA MET A 96 15.04 -20.79 12.06
C MET A 96 15.92 -19.65 11.54
N ILE A 97 16.95 -19.95 10.76
CA ILE A 97 17.80 -18.92 10.12
C ILE A 97 16.97 -18.01 9.23
N VAL A 98 16.10 -18.58 8.38
CA VAL A 98 15.20 -17.80 7.49
C VAL A 98 14.25 -16.90 8.29
N GLY A 99 13.65 -17.41 9.36
CA GLY A 99 12.79 -16.62 10.25
C GLY A 99 13.55 -15.47 10.93
N SER A 100 14.80 -15.69 11.34
CA SER A 100 15.64 -14.65 11.93
C SER A 100 16.03 -13.55 10.93
N ILE A 101 16.29 -13.91 9.67
CA ILE A 101 16.49 -12.95 8.57
C ILE A 101 15.23 -12.10 8.40
N ALA A 102 14.06 -12.73 8.26
CA ALA A 102 12.80 -12.03 8.07
C ALA A 102 12.47 -11.10 9.26
N LYS A 103 12.75 -11.55 10.49
CA LYS A 103 12.54 -10.74 11.71
C LYS A 103 13.47 -9.52 11.74
N GLY A 104 14.76 -9.70 11.46
CA GLY A 104 15.70 -8.57 11.39
C GLY A 104 15.38 -7.60 10.25
N PHE A 105 14.94 -8.13 9.11
CA PHE A 105 14.45 -7.32 7.98
C PHE A 105 13.24 -6.48 8.39
N LYS A 106 12.22 -7.08 9.01
CA LYS A 106 11.04 -6.36 9.51
C LYS A 106 11.40 -5.32 10.57
N ALA A 107 12.32 -5.64 11.48
CA ALA A 107 12.77 -4.70 12.51
C ALA A 107 13.51 -3.49 11.91
N SER A 108 14.28 -3.69 10.84
CA SER A 108 15.10 -2.64 10.22
C SER A 108 14.31 -1.79 9.21
N TYR A 109 13.49 -2.45 8.38
CA TYR A 109 12.85 -1.88 7.20
C TYR A 109 11.31 -1.87 7.24
N GLY A 110 10.67 -2.52 8.22
CA GLY A 110 9.20 -2.59 8.30
C GLY A 110 8.49 -1.24 8.48
N LYS A 111 9.25 -0.18 8.80
CA LYS A 111 8.81 1.22 8.85
C LYS A 111 8.67 1.88 7.47
N PHE A 112 9.25 1.30 6.42
CA PHE A 112 9.24 1.86 5.07
C PHE A 112 8.07 1.32 4.24
N LYS A 113 7.58 2.13 3.28
CA LYS A 113 6.38 1.80 2.50
C LYS A 113 6.67 0.86 1.33
N GLN A 114 7.92 0.79 0.89
CA GLN A 114 8.36 -0.11 -0.18
C GLN A 114 9.30 -1.19 0.38
N MET A 115 9.25 -2.35 -0.26
CA MET A 115 10.01 -3.52 0.14
C MET A 115 11.49 -3.33 -0.20
N ALA A 116 12.35 -3.22 0.82
CA ALA A 116 13.80 -3.06 0.66
C ALA A 116 14.52 -4.31 0.13
N LEU A 117 13.79 -5.41 -0.15
CA LEU A 117 14.39 -6.68 -0.57
C LEU A 117 14.67 -6.65 -2.08
N GLY A 118 15.95 -6.51 -2.42
CA GLY A 118 16.44 -6.49 -3.80
C GLY A 118 16.38 -7.87 -4.47
N GLY A 119 16.55 -8.94 -3.72
CA GLY A 119 16.51 -10.32 -4.23
C GLY A 119 17.22 -11.27 -3.29
N VAL A 120 17.46 -12.51 -3.73
CA VAL A 120 18.19 -13.53 -2.95
C VAL A 120 19.32 -14.08 -3.80
N VAL A 121 20.51 -14.20 -3.23
CA VAL A 121 21.63 -14.92 -3.86
C VAL A 121 21.81 -16.23 -3.11
N TYR A 122 21.62 -17.35 -3.79
CA TYR A 122 21.83 -18.69 -3.25
C TYR A 122 23.10 -19.31 -3.83
N LEU A 123 24.12 -19.54 -3.02
CA LEU A 123 25.39 -20.13 -3.44
C LEU A 123 25.37 -21.65 -3.26
N GLN A 124 25.90 -22.33 -4.28
CA GLN A 124 26.07 -23.77 -4.31
C GLN A 124 27.49 -24.14 -4.73
N ASP A 125 28.16 -24.90 -3.87
CA ASP A 125 29.40 -25.59 -4.20
C ASP A 125 29.09 -26.75 -5.15
N ILE A 126 29.61 -26.69 -6.38
CA ILE A 126 29.36 -27.72 -7.39
C ILE A 126 30.34 -28.90 -7.29
N SER A 127 31.40 -28.77 -6.48
CA SER A 127 32.39 -29.83 -6.20
C SER A 127 32.00 -30.77 -5.06
N SER A 128 30.84 -30.53 -4.43
CA SER A 128 30.36 -31.27 -3.27
C SER A 128 29.22 -32.21 -3.62
N ASP A 129 29.43 -33.52 -3.45
CA ASP A 129 28.41 -34.59 -3.57
C ASP A 129 27.38 -34.61 -2.42
N ARG A 130 27.49 -33.71 -1.43
CA ARG A 130 26.53 -33.65 -0.32
C ARG A 130 25.12 -33.48 -0.89
N VAL A 131 24.32 -34.54 -0.71
CA VAL A 131 22.94 -34.69 -1.19
C VAL A 131 22.13 -33.46 -0.82
N LEU A 132 21.94 -32.58 -1.79
CA LEU A 132 20.99 -31.48 -1.68
C LEU A 132 19.60 -32.03 -1.88
N GLN A 133 18.67 -31.63 -1.01
CA GLN A 133 17.26 -31.66 -1.36
C GLN A 133 17.07 -30.65 -2.50
N PRO A 134 16.76 -31.07 -3.74
CA PRO A 134 16.62 -30.18 -4.90
C PRO A 134 15.67 -29.00 -4.66
N GLN A 135 14.65 -29.25 -3.86
CA GLN A 135 13.61 -28.31 -3.45
C GLN A 135 14.03 -27.33 -2.34
N LEU A 136 15.21 -27.45 -1.74
CA LEU A 136 15.61 -26.62 -0.59
C LEU A 136 15.67 -25.11 -0.90
N PRO A 137 16.28 -24.65 -2.03
CA PRO A 137 16.27 -23.22 -2.36
C PRO A 137 14.85 -22.69 -2.55
N ALA A 138 13.97 -23.47 -3.18
CA ALA A 138 12.56 -23.10 -3.38
C ALA A 138 11.82 -23.01 -2.04
N ALA A 139 12.06 -23.96 -1.14
CA ALA A 139 11.46 -23.97 0.20
C ALA A 139 11.93 -22.77 1.04
N ILE A 140 13.21 -22.38 0.92
CA ILE A 140 13.77 -21.20 1.60
C ILE A 140 13.13 -19.92 1.07
N VAL A 141 13.06 -19.74 -0.25
CA VAL A 141 12.44 -18.55 -0.86
C VAL A 141 10.96 -18.47 -0.46
N ALA A 142 10.22 -19.57 -0.55
CA ALA A 142 8.82 -19.60 -0.14
C ALA A 142 8.61 -19.32 1.36
N LYS A 143 9.49 -19.85 2.22
CA LYS A 143 9.44 -19.58 3.66
C LYS A 143 9.76 -18.12 3.94
N LEU A 144 10.77 -17.56 3.30
CA LEU A 144 11.16 -16.16 3.44
C LEU A 144 10.01 -15.23 3.01
N THR A 145 9.38 -15.49 1.87
CA THR A 145 8.20 -14.74 1.42
C THR A 145 7.07 -14.81 2.44
N LYS A 146 6.73 -16.00 2.95
CA LYS A 146 5.66 -16.15 3.95
C LYS A 146 5.95 -15.43 5.25
N GLU A 147 7.20 -15.46 5.71
CA GLU A 147 7.62 -14.75 6.92
C GLU A 147 7.62 -13.23 6.72
N LEU A 148 7.85 -12.74 5.50
CA LEU A 148 7.86 -11.31 5.19
C LEU A 148 6.44 -10.76 4.94
N GLU A 149 5.68 -11.41 4.07
CA GLU A 149 4.43 -10.91 3.49
C GLU A 149 3.17 -11.57 4.06
N GLY A 150 3.31 -12.70 4.76
CA GLY A 150 2.21 -13.42 5.40
C GLY A 150 1.98 -14.84 4.85
N PRO A 151 1.18 -15.66 5.54
CA PRO A 151 1.09 -17.11 5.28
C PRO A 151 0.56 -17.48 3.89
N ASN A 152 -0.22 -16.60 3.28
CA ASN A 152 -0.85 -16.79 1.97
C ASN A 152 -0.07 -16.14 0.81
N ALA A 153 1.09 -15.55 1.07
CA ALA A 153 1.87 -14.85 0.04
C ALA A 153 2.50 -15.83 -0.98
N SER A 154 2.46 -15.45 -2.26
CA SER A 154 3.06 -16.20 -3.36
C SER A 154 4.56 -15.90 -3.47
N ALA A 155 5.38 -16.95 -3.60
CA ALA A 155 6.82 -16.82 -3.73
C ALA A 155 7.28 -16.33 -5.11
N GLU A 156 6.41 -16.31 -6.12
CA GLU A 156 6.74 -16.04 -7.53
C GLU A 156 7.57 -14.76 -7.72
N ALA A 157 7.14 -13.66 -7.09
CA ALA A 157 7.84 -12.39 -7.21
C ALA A 157 9.28 -12.43 -6.66
N LEU A 158 9.50 -13.14 -5.55
CA LEU A 158 10.84 -13.28 -4.96
C LEU A 158 11.68 -14.32 -5.71
N VAL A 159 11.06 -15.36 -6.26
CA VAL A 159 11.72 -16.35 -7.12
C VAL A 159 12.32 -15.68 -8.37
N GLU A 160 11.57 -14.80 -9.04
CA GLU A 160 12.08 -14.02 -10.17
C GLU A 160 13.28 -13.11 -9.82
N LYS A 161 13.42 -12.68 -8.56
CA LYS A 161 14.57 -11.92 -8.06
C LYS A 161 15.69 -12.81 -7.47
N THR A 162 15.54 -14.12 -7.53
CA THR A 162 16.50 -15.07 -6.98
C THR A 162 17.54 -15.46 -8.02
N VAL A 163 18.81 -15.50 -7.60
CA VAL A 163 19.93 -16.00 -8.41
C VAL A 163 20.58 -17.18 -7.72
N LEU A 164 20.64 -18.28 -8.45
CA LEU A 164 21.31 -19.51 -8.05
C LEU A 164 22.74 -19.46 -8.59
N VAL A 165 23.72 -19.32 -7.71
CA VAL A 165 25.13 -19.14 -8.07
C VAL A 165 25.89 -20.44 -7.81
N THR A 166 26.54 -20.96 -8.84
CA THR A 166 27.43 -22.13 -8.72
C THR A 166 28.87 -21.69 -8.52
N THR A 167 29.57 -22.28 -7.56
CA THR A 167 30.93 -21.89 -7.13
C THR A 167 31.91 -23.06 -7.18
N LYS A 168 33.21 -22.75 -7.02
CA LYS A 168 34.34 -23.72 -6.93
C LYS A 168 34.60 -24.54 -8.20
N TRP A 169 34.38 -23.92 -9.34
CA TRP A 169 34.65 -24.47 -10.67
C TRP A 169 36.12 -24.78 -10.96
N SER A 170 37.05 -24.37 -10.09
CA SER A 170 38.49 -24.63 -10.22
C SER A 170 38.97 -25.88 -9.48
N ARG A 171 38.09 -26.61 -8.77
CA ARG A 171 38.45 -27.71 -7.86
C ARG A 171 38.38 -29.15 -8.44
N GLN A 172 37.94 -29.34 -9.69
CA GLN A 172 37.86 -30.65 -10.38
C GLN A 172 38.18 -30.54 -11.90
N ASP A 173 38.24 -31.66 -12.63
CA ASP A 173 38.45 -31.69 -14.09
C ASP A 173 37.22 -31.15 -14.85
N GLU A 174 37.39 -30.33 -15.89
CA GLU A 174 36.31 -29.62 -16.62
C GLU A 174 35.21 -30.56 -17.14
N ARG A 175 35.57 -31.82 -17.45
CA ARG A 175 34.63 -32.84 -17.98
C ARG A 175 33.66 -33.40 -16.95
N ASP A 176 34.04 -33.42 -15.66
CA ASP A 176 33.14 -33.86 -14.59
C ASP A 176 32.21 -32.72 -14.15
N PHE A 177 32.65 -31.46 -14.29
CA PHE A 177 31.82 -30.29 -14.01
C PHE A 177 30.59 -30.18 -14.90
N SER A 178 30.69 -30.41 -16.22
CA SER A 178 29.51 -30.33 -17.09
C SER A 178 28.41 -31.33 -16.67
N LYS A 179 28.80 -32.53 -16.23
CA LYS A 179 27.83 -33.54 -15.76
C LYS A 179 27.18 -33.16 -14.43
N HIS A 180 27.95 -32.63 -13.48
CA HIS A 180 27.42 -32.19 -12.19
C HIS A 180 26.54 -30.93 -12.38
N HIS A 181 26.96 -30.00 -13.23
CA HIS A 181 26.19 -28.81 -13.58
C HIS A 181 24.86 -29.15 -14.23
N GLU A 182 24.85 -29.99 -15.27
CA GLU A 182 23.59 -30.46 -15.88
C GLU A 182 22.68 -31.17 -14.87
N ALA A 183 23.26 -31.92 -13.93
CA ALA A 183 22.50 -32.55 -12.85
C ALA A 183 21.93 -31.53 -11.85
N HIS A 184 22.63 -30.42 -11.59
CA HIS A 184 22.17 -29.32 -10.75
C HIS A 184 21.12 -28.45 -11.46
N GLU A 185 21.27 -28.15 -12.75
CA GLU A 185 20.27 -27.44 -13.55
C GLU A 185 18.95 -28.20 -13.59
N LYS A 186 18.97 -29.51 -13.87
CA LYS A 186 17.77 -30.37 -13.82
C LYS A 186 17.08 -30.34 -12.45
N ARG A 187 17.83 -30.15 -11.37
CA ARG A 187 17.29 -30.09 -9.99
C ARG A 187 16.64 -28.75 -9.66
N TRP A 188 17.04 -27.68 -10.34
CA TRP A 188 16.49 -26.34 -10.17
C TRP A 188 15.57 -25.89 -11.31
N GLU A 189 15.29 -26.78 -12.26
CA GLU A 189 14.40 -26.54 -13.39
C GLU A 189 13.05 -25.92 -12.97
N SER A 190 12.53 -26.28 -11.80
CA SER A 190 11.29 -25.69 -11.26
C SER A 190 11.43 -24.20 -10.88
N LEU A 191 12.56 -23.80 -10.31
CA LEU A 191 12.86 -22.41 -9.98
C LEU A 191 13.21 -21.60 -11.23
N GLU A 192 13.96 -22.21 -12.15
CA GLU A 192 14.31 -21.59 -13.43
C GLU A 192 13.05 -21.33 -14.27
N LYS A 193 12.14 -22.31 -14.38
CA LYS A 193 10.82 -22.12 -15.01
C LYS A 193 9.98 -21.06 -14.32
N ALA A 194 10.14 -20.89 -13.01
CA ALA A 194 9.48 -19.85 -12.23
C ALA A 194 10.23 -18.49 -12.28
N GLY A 195 11.32 -18.38 -13.04
CA GLY A 195 11.99 -17.12 -13.36
C GLY A 195 13.29 -16.83 -12.60
N ALA A 196 13.76 -17.73 -11.73
CA ALA A 196 15.09 -17.60 -11.13
C ALA A 196 16.17 -17.77 -12.21
N LYS A 197 17.32 -17.09 -12.06
CA LYS A 197 18.47 -17.31 -12.96
C LYS A 197 19.55 -18.15 -12.30
N ILE A 198 20.23 -18.94 -13.13
CA ILE A 198 21.41 -19.70 -12.74
C ILE A 198 22.63 -18.97 -13.31
N GLU A 199 23.61 -18.70 -12.45
CA GLU A 199 24.85 -18.01 -12.82
C GLU A 199 26.06 -18.79 -12.31
N ARG A 200 27.17 -18.68 -13.04
CA ARG A 200 28.46 -19.28 -12.66
C ARG A 200 29.41 -18.22 -12.11
N LEU A 201 30.02 -18.51 -10.96
CA LEU A 201 31.19 -17.80 -10.44
C LEU A 201 32.46 -18.56 -10.85
N ASP A 202 33.16 -18.06 -11.88
CA ASP A 202 34.35 -18.69 -12.46
C ASP A 202 35.66 -17.98 -12.13
N SER A 203 36.77 -18.71 -12.23
CA SER A 203 38.07 -18.33 -11.70
C SER A 203 38.89 -17.35 -12.56
N LYS A 204 38.38 -16.87 -13.70
CA LYS A 204 39.16 -15.96 -14.56
C LYS A 204 39.13 -14.52 -14.05
N ASP A 205 38.01 -14.10 -13.47
CA ASP A 205 37.85 -12.81 -12.78
C ASP A 205 36.66 -12.87 -11.81
N GLU A 206 36.86 -13.50 -10.65
CA GLU A 206 35.79 -13.74 -9.67
C GLU A 206 35.25 -12.43 -9.06
N VAL A 207 36.06 -11.37 -9.03
CA VAL A 207 35.66 -10.05 -8.52
C VAL A 207 34.67 -9.40 -9.47
N GLU A 208 35.04 -9.26 -10.74
CA GLU A 208 34.13 -8.71 -11.75
C GLU A 208 32.89 -9.58 -11.88
N ARG A 209 33.05 -10.91 -11.84
CA ARG A 209 31.92 -11.83 -11.96
C ARG A 209 30.95 -11.76 -10.80
N ALA A 210 31.42 -11.61 -9.57
CA ALA A 210 30.57 -11.40 -8.40
C ALA A 210 29.74 -10.11 -8.54
N TRP A 211 30.35 -9.04 -9.05
CA TRP A 211 29.66 -7.79 -9.33
C TRP A 211 28.60 -7.93 -10.41
N GLN A 212 28.90 -8.60 -11.53
CA GLN A 212 27.90 -8.88 -12.58
C GLN A 212 26.69 -9.66 -12.06
N ILE A 213 26.91 -10.62 -11.16
CA ILE A 213 25.83 -11.40 -10.53
C ILE A 213 24.93 -10.48 -9.70
N VAL A 214 25.51 -9.63 -8.85
CA VAL A 214 24.76 -8.68 -8.02
C VAL A 214 24.08 -7.63 -8.89
N GLU A 215 24.75 -7.08 -9.90
CA GLU A 215 24.13 -6.17 -10.87
C GLU A 215 22.92 -6.82 -11.55
N GLY A 216 22.99 -8.10 -11.92
CA GLY A 216 21.84 -8.81 -12.44
C GLY A 216 20.69 -8.93 -11.43
N VAL A 217 20.99 -9.16 -10.13
CA VAL A 217 19.97 -9.15 -9.06
C VAL A 217 19.32 -7.77 -9.01
N LEU A 218 20.13 -6.71 -9.04
CA LEU A 218 19.67 -5.32 -9.00
C LEU A 218 18.88 -4.94 -10.24
N GLU A 219 19.32 -5.34 -11.42
CA GLU A 219 18.60 -5.10 -12.68
C GLU A 219 17.26 -5.83 -12.69
N ARG A 220 17.13 -6.98 -12.02
CA ARG A 220 15.83 -7.67 -11.84
C ARG A 220 14.99 -7.02 -10.75
N ALA A 221 15.61 -6.59 -9.65
CA ALA A 221 14.97 -5.79 -8.63
C ALA A 221 14.41 -4.50 -9.25
N ASP A 222 15.18 -3.91 -10.16
CA ASP A 222 14.87 -2.71 -10.92
C ASP A 222 13.99 -2.99 -12.12
N SER A 223 13.99 -4.18 -12.72
CA SER A 223 13.09 -4.55 -13.83
C SER A 223 11.73 -4.98 -13.32
N GLN A 224 11.65 -5.53 -12.12
CA GLN A 224 10.41 -5.74 -11.38
C GLN A 224 9.99 -4.48 -10.64
N ALA A 225 10.93 -3.64 -10.18
CA ALA A 225 10.63 -2.26 -9.88
C ALA A 225 10.05 -1.72 -11.16
N LEU A 226 10.69 -1.69 -12.33
CA LEU A 226 10.20 -1.22 -13.64
C LEU A 226 9.07 -2.06 -14.27
N LYS A 227 8.62 -3.17 -13.69
CA LYS A 227 7.34 -3.81 -14.02
C LYS A 227 6.26 -3.41 -13.00
N GLY A 228 6.65 -3.07 -11.77
CA GLY A 228 5.90 -2.34 -10.73
C GLY A 228 6.11 -0.80 -10.71
N SER A 229 6.88 -0.26 -11.67
CA SER A 229 7.55 1.05 -11.77
C SER A 229 7.90 1.34 -13.24
N LYS A 230 7.32 0.55 -14.16
CA LYS A 230 6.73 1.07 -15.41
C LYS A 230 5.60 2.06 -15.10
N SER A 231 5.57 2.66 -13.91
CA SER A 231 5.47 4.11 -13.79
C SER A 231 6.58 4.79 -14.59
N GLU A 232 6.31 4.90 -15.89
CA GLU A 232 6.55 6.14 -16.61
C GLU A 232 6.21 7.35 -15.72
N PRO A 233 6.87 8.51 -15.93
CA PRO A 233 6.65 9.71 -15.15
C PRO A 233 5.14 9.95 -14.94
N ALA A 234 4.77 10.49 -13.77
CA ALA A 234 3.40 10.64 -13.25
C ALA A 234 2.41 11.44 -14.14
N SER A 235 2.73 11.60 -15.42
CA SER A 235 1.89 12.06 -16.52
C SER A 235 1.25 10.94 -17.35
N GLN A 236 1.65 9.65 -17.29
CA GLN A 236 1.10 8.62 -18.23
C GLN A 236 0.65 7.25 -17.68
N ASN A 237 1.03 6.81 -16.47
CA ASN A 237 0.75 5.45 -16.00
C ASN A 237 -0.65 5.17 -15.41
N TRP A 238 -1.66 5.99 -15.73
CA TRP A 238 -3.07 5.69 -15.41
C TRP A 238 -3.74 4.81 -16.48
N LYS A 239 -3.09 4.61 -17.64
CA LYS A 239 -3.66 3.94 -18.81
C LYS A 239 -3.82 2.44 -18.64
N SER A 240 -3.06 1.82 -17.73
CA SER A 240 -3.04 0.38 -17.49
C SER A 240 -3.92 -0.08 -16.32
N ASP A 241 -4.40 0.82 -15.46
CA ASP A 241 -5.30 0.49 -14.35
C ASP A 241 -6.63 -0.05 -14.89
N PRO A 242 -7.00 -1.32 -14.61
CA PRO A 242 -8.22 -1.94 -15.14
C PRO A 242 -9.49 -1.12 -14.86
N LEU A 243 -9.57 -0.43 -13.72
CA LEU A 243 -10.71 0.42 -13.34
C LEU A 243 -10.85 1.66 -14.24
N PHE A 244 -9.81 1.95 -15.00
CA PHE A 244 -9.65 3.17 -15.75
C PHE A 244 -9.32 2.90 -17.22
N GLN A 245 -9.02 1.67 -17.65
CA GLN A 245 -8.69 1.36 -19.05
C GLN A 245 -9.74 1.86 -20.05
N SER A 246 -11.02 1.81 -19.66
CA SER A 246 -12.13 2.32 -20.47
C SER A 246 -12.48 3.79 -20.22
N ALA A 247 -11.81 4.49 -19.29
CA ALA A 247 -12.19 5.84 -18.86
C ALA A 247 -11.90 6.91 -19.94
N LEU A 248 -12.88 7.80 -20.16
CA LEU A 248 -12.86 8.88 -21.14
C LEU A 248 -12.73 10.24 -20.43
N THR A 249 -12.14 11.23 -21.11
CA THR A 249 -12.07 12.61 -20.58
C THR A 249 -13.45 13.25 -20.43
N THR A 250 -14.45 12.74 -21.16
CA THR A 250 -15.85 13.18 -21.11
C THR A 250 -16.66 12.46 -20.03
N ASP A 251 -16.08 11.51 -19.30
CA ASP A 251 -16.79 10.82 -18.22
C ASP A 251 -17.11 11.78 -17.08
N ILE A 252 -18.37 11.78 -16.64
CA ILE A 252 -18.87 12.58 -15.53
C ILE A 252 -18.83 11.73 -14.26
N VAL A 253 -17.88 12.04 -13.39
CA VAL A 253 -17.60 11.33 -12.14
C VAL A 253 -18.46 11.87 -11.01
N ILE A 254 -19.15 10.97 -10.30
CA ILE A 254 -19.97 11.27 -9.13
C ILE A 254 -19.59 10.32 -7.98
N PRO A 255 -18.70 10.72 -7.07
CA PRO A 255 -18.38 9.92 -5.89
C PRO A 255 -19.49 9.98 -4.83
N VAL A 256 -19.81 8.83 -4.24
CA VAL A 256 -20.78 8.71 -3.14
C VAL A 256 -20.06 8.39 -1.84
N MET A 257 -20.10 9.31 -0.89
CA MET A 257 -19.42 9.24 0.41
C MET A 257 -20.42 9.27 1.57
N GLY A 258 -19.94 8.95 2.78
CA GLY A 258 -20.75 8.91 3.99
C GLY A 258 -20.23 7.88 4.98
N ALA A 259 -20.79 7.84 6.19
CA ALA A 259 -20.43 6.84 7.19
C ALA A 259 -20.71 5.40 6.73
N THR A 260 -20.12 4.43 7.42
CA THR A 260 -20.54 3.02 7.28
C THR A 260 -22.03 2.92 7.59
N SER A 261 -22.74 2.07 6.85
CA SER A 261 -24.20 1.90 6.98
C SER A 261 -25.04 3.15 6.66
N ALA A 262 -24.46 4.23 6.13
CA ALA A 262 -25.23 5.41 5.71
C ALA A 262 -26.13 5.18 4.48
N GLY A 263 -26.09 4.01 3.84
CA GLY A 263 -26.94 3.68 2.69
C GLY A 263 -26.33 3.96 1.31
N LYS A 264 -25.00 4.11 1.19
CA LYS A 264 -24.29 4.42 -0.06
C LYS A 264 -24.55 3.40 -1.18
N SER A 265 -24.30 2.12 -0.92
CA SER A 265 -24.54 1.04 -1.89
C SER A 265 -26.04 0.88 -2.20
N SER A 266 -26.93 1.11 -1.21
CA SER A 266 -28.37 1.12 -1.42
C SER A 266 -28.81 2.26 -2.34
N PHE A 267 -28.29 3.47 -2.15
CA PHE A 267 -28.53 4.63 -3.03
C PHE A 267 -28.13 4.31 -4.47
N ILE A 268 -26.94 3.72 -4.67
CA ILE A 268 -26.47 3.34 -6.00
C ILE A 268 -27.39 2.29 -6.61
N ASN A 269 -27.84 1.29 -5.84
CA ASN A 269 -28.78 0.29 -6.34
C ASN A 269 -30.15 0.89 -6.69
N SER A 270 -30.69 1.82 -5.89
CA SER A 270 -31.93 2.54 -6.23
C SER A 270 -31.78 3.33 -7.53
N PHE A 271 -30.64 4.00 -7.72
CA PHE A 271 -30.34 4.68 -8.97
C PHE A 271 -30.22 3.71 -10.16
N LEU A 272 -29.52 2.58 -10.01
CA LEU A 272 -29.40 1.58 -11.06
C LEU A 272 -30.74 0.90 -11.40
N SER A 273 -31.59 0.65 -10.40
CA SER A 273 -32.95 0.12 -10.60
C SER A 273 -33.81 1.10 -11.38
N HIS A 274 -33.75 2.40 -11.07
CA HIS A 274 -34.48 3.43 -11.83
C HIS A 274 -34.11 3.41 -13.32
N LEU A 275 -32.86 3.08 -13.64
CA LEU A 275 -32.37 2.98 -15.01
C LEU A 275 -32.61 1.60 -15.66
N GLU A 276 -33.33 0.70 -14.98
CA GLU A 276 -33.60 -0.68 -15.41
C GLU A 276 -32.33 -1.49 -15.72
N LEU A 277 -31.19 -1.12 -15.12
CA LEU A 277 -29.92 -1.82 -15.32
C LEU A 277 -29.87 -3.07 -14.45
N ALA A 278 -29.42 -4.20 -14.97
CA ALA A 278 -29.33 -5.45 -14.20
C ALA A 278 -28.16 -5.48 -13.19
N LYS A 279 -27.17 -4.59 -13.34
CA LYS A 279 -26.01 -4.52 -12.43
C LYS A 279 -26.46 -4.11 -11.02
N ARG A 280 -25.91 -4.75 -10.00
CA ARG A 280 -26.14 -4.42 -8.58
C ARG A 280 -24.81 -4.35 -7.85
N VAL A 281 -24.68 -3.40 -6.93
CA VAL A 281 -23.59 -3.32 -5.95
C VAL A 281 -23.95 -4.18 -4.75
N GLN A 282 -22.97 -4.90 -4.20
CA GLN A 282 -23.19 -5.70 -2.99
C GLN A 282 -23.59 -4.79 -1.82
N VAL A 283 -24.72 -5.10 -1.19
CA VAL A 283 -25.18 -4.41 0.03
C VAL A 283 -24.91 -5.31 1.22
N GLY A 284 -24.17 -4.80 2.20
CA GLY A 284 -24.01 -5.45 3.49
C GLY A 284 -25.20 -5.21 4.39
N GLU A 285 -25.77 -6.27 4.97
CA GLU A 285 -26.79 -6.15 6.04
C GLU A 285 -26.16 -6.01 7.44
N ASP A 286 -24.87 -6.32 7.59
CA ASP A 286 -24.14 -6.34 8.87
C ASP A 286 -23.41 -5.01 9.18
N LEU A 287 -23.17 -4.77 10.48
CA LEU A 287 -22.40 -3.63 11.03
C LEU A 287 -20.93 -3.56 10.57
N MET A 288 -20.44 -4.53 9.77
CA MET A 288 -19.11 -4.51 9.18
C MET A 288 -19.15 -4.04 7.72
N SER A 289 -18.25 -3.10 7.37
CA SER A 289 -18.16 -2.54 6.02
C SER A 289 -17.95 -3.65 4.98
N CYS A 290 -18.94 -3.86 4.10
CA CYS A 290 -18.87 -4.85 3.03
C CYS A 290 -18.07 -4.35 1.80
N THR A 291 -17.95 -3.03 1.62
CA THR A 291 -17.15 -2.44 0.54
C THR A 291 -15.71 -2.26 1.00
N THR A 292 -14.84 -3.20 0.63
CA THR A 292 -13.39 -3.09 0.88
C THR A 292 -12.66 -2.36 -0.26
N GLU A 293 -13.24 -2.31 -1.47
CA GLU A 293 -12.66 -1.65 -2.65
C GLU A 293 -13.57 -0.56 -3.23
N LEU A 294 -12.98 0.37 -3.99
CA LEU A 294 -13.73 1.39 -4.73
C LEU A 294 -14.31 0.76 -6.00
N GLU A 295 -15.64 0.74 -6.13
CA GLU A 295 -16.30 0.18 -7.32
C GLU A 295 -16.87 1.32 -8.21
N PRO A 296 -16.22 1.68 -9.33
CA PRO A 296 -16.80 2.56 -10.31
C PRO A 296 -17.81 1.81 -11.19
N ILE A 297 -18.95 2.44 -11.44
CA ILE A 297 -20.00 1.93 -12.32
C ILE A 297 -20.22 2.92 -13.46
N VAL A 298 -19.93 2.46 -14.67
CA VAL A 298 -20.07 3.25 -15.90
C VAL A 298 -21.48 3.05 -16.45
N ILE A 299 -22.16 4.16 -16.71
CA ILE A 299 -23.54 4.22 -17.19
C ILE A 299 -23.55 5.06 -18.46
N GLU A 300 -24.08 4.48 -19.53
CA GLU A 300 -24.09 5.08 -20.87
C GLU A 300 -25.52 5.47 -21.29
N GLY A 301 -25.64 6.39 -22.26
CA GLY A 301 -26.92 6.78 -22.87
C GLY A 301 -27.83 7.66 -22.01
N GLN A 302 -27.53 7.88 -20.74
CA GLN A 302 -28.40 8.63 -19.82
C GLN A 302 -28.29 10.15 -19.95
N THR A 303 -27.28 10.67 -20.65
CA THR A 303 -27.05 12.11 -20.82
C THR A 303 -27.63 12.68 -22.13
N ASN A 304 -28.39 11.87 -22.88
CA ASN A 304 -28.85 12.22 -24.23
C ASN A 304 -29.80 13.42 -24.29
N HIS A 305 -30.44 13.78 -23.17
CA HIS A 305 -31.39 14.89 -23.06
C HIS A 305 -30.72 16.26 -22.90
N TRP A 306 -29.46 16.30 -22.48
CA TRP A 306 -28.70 17.54 -22.36
C TRP A 306 -27.98 17.88 -23.66
N ARG A 307 -27.74 19.18 -23.92
CA ARG A 307 -27.13 19.62 -25.19
C ARG A 307 -25.61 19.54 -25.16
N ARG A 308 -24.96 20.02 -24.09
CA ARG A 308 -23.49 20.10 -23.99
C ARG A 308 -22.87 18.81 -23.49
N ILE A 309 -23.52 18.13 -22.55
CA ILE A 309 -23.04 16.84 -22.02
C ILE A 309 -23.61 15.63 -22.76
N ARG A 310 -24.23 15.82 -23.93
CA ARG A 310 -24.79 14.73 -24.73
C ARG A 310 -23.76 13.63 -24.98
N GLY A 311 -24.14 12.38 -24.75
CA GLY A 311 -23.29 11.21 -24.98
C GLY A 311 -22.15 11.04 -23.96
N HIS A 312 -22.06 11.91 -22.96
CA HIS A 312 -21.12 11.72 -21.85
C HIS A 312 -21.61 10.56 -20.97
N ARG A 313 -20.68 9.76 -20.46
CA ARG A 313 -21.03 8.64 -19.56
C ARG A 313 -21.04 9.13 -18.13
N ILE A 314 -21.90 8.54 -17.31
CA ILE A 314 -21.92 8.77 -15.86
C ILE A 314 -21.06 7.68 -15.22
N VAL A 315 -20.15 8.09 -14.34
CA VAL A 315 -19.33 7.18 -13.54
C VAL A 315 -19.66 7.42 -12.07
N ILE A 316 -20.56 6.61 -11.53
CA ILE A 316 -20.90 6.64 -10.11
C ILE A 316 -19.92 5.75 -9.34
N VAL A 317 -19.42 6.23 -8.21
CA VAL A 317 -18.36 5.53 -7.46
C VAL A 317 -18.83 5.26 -6.06
N ASP A 318 -18.99 3.97 -5.72
CA ASP A 318 -19.19 3.59 -4.33
C ASP A 318 -17.86 3.74 -3.58
N THR A 319 -17.89 4.44 -2.44
CA THR A 319 -16.72 4.60 -1.59
C THR A 319 -16.87 3.83 -0.29
N PRO A 320 -15.79 3.19 0.22
CA PRO A 320 -15.83 2.61 1.57
C PRO A 320 -16.25 3.67 2.59
N GLY A 321 -17.13 3.31 3.52
CA GLY A 321 -17.57 4.22 4.58
C GLY A 321 -16.48 4.41 5.61
N PHE A 322 -16.32 5.64 6.13
CA PHE A 322 -15.52 5.85 7.34
C PHE A 322 -16.41 5.53 8.57
N ASP A 323 -16.29 4.34 9.20
CA ASP A 323 -16.76 4.09 10.60
C ASP A 323 -16.38 2.73 11.27
N ASP A 324 -16.48 2.76 12.62
CA ASP A 324 -16.52 1.81 13.75
C ASP A 324 -15.29 1.00 14.16
N THR A 325 -14.35 0.74 13.25
CA THR A 325 -13.03 0.23 13.64
C THR A 325 -11.96 1.11 13.04
N TYR A 326 -11.50 2.07 13.85
CA TYR A 326 -10.43 3.06 13.60
C TYR A 326 -9.10 2.49 13.06
N ALA A 327 -9.04 1.18 12.79
CA ALA A 327 -7.95 0.44 12.22
C ALA A 327 -7.70 0.73 10.74
N GLU A 328 -8.67 1.32 10.00
CA GLU A 328 -8.53 1.50 8.54
C GLU A 328 -8.80 2.90 7.97
N ASP A 329 -9.15 3.93 8.75
CA ASP A 329 -9.51 5.27 8.23
C ASP A 329 -8.44 5.90 7.31
N PHE A 330 -7.15 5.73 7.63
CA PHE A 330 -6.08 6.20 6.75
C PHE A 330 -6.01 5.41 5.43
N VAL A 331 -6.28 4.11 5.47
CA VAL A 331 -6.32 3.24 4.28
C VAL A 331 -7.49 3.64 3.39
N ILE A 332 -8.66 3.90 3.98
CA ILE A 332 -9.86 4.37 3.26
C ILE A 332 -9.58 5.73 2.61
N LEU A 333 -9.04 6.69 3.38
CA LEU A 333 -8.63 7.99 2.84
C LEU A 333 -7.64 7.82 1.68
N GLN A 334 -6.66 6.92 1.82
CA GLN A 334 -5.66 6.66 0.78
C GLN A 334 -6.29 6.10 -0.50
N ARG A 335 -7.25 5.18 -0.38
CA ARG A 335 -7.98 4.62 -1.52
C ARG A 335 -8.74 5.71 -2.26
N ILE A 336 -9.55 6.49 -1.54
CA ILE A 336 -10.34 7.60 -2.12
C ILE A 336 -9.43 8.64 -2.77
N ALA A 337 -8.37 9.05 -2.07
CA ALA A 337 -7.40 10.02 -2.54
C ALA A 337 -6.74 9.60 -3.86
N LYS A 338 -6.25 8.34 -3.93
CA LYS A 338 -5.62 7.79 -5.14
C LYS A 338 -6.59 7.72 -6.31
N TRP A 339 -7.84 7.34 -6.07
CA TRP A 339 -8.85 7.26 -7.13
C TRP A 339 -9.23 8.64 -7.67
N LEU A 340 -9.44 9.61 -6.78
CA LEU A 340 -9.70 11.01 -7.14
C LEU A 340 -8.51 11.65 -7.86
N GLU A 341 -7.28 11.32 -7.46
CA GLU A 341 -6.06 11.75 -8.14
C GLU A 341 -6.01 11.23 -9.58
N LYS A 342 -6.27 9.93 -9.77
CA LYS A 342 -6.27 9.29 -11.09
C LYS A 342 -7.33 9.88 -12.01
N SER A 343 -8.57 10.01 -11.56
CA SER A 343 -9.66 10.59 -12.36
C SER A 343 -9.35 12.04 -12.76
N TYR A 344 -8.74 12.82 -11.86
CA TYR A 344 -8.30 14.18 -12.16
C TYR A 344 -7.17 14.24 -13.19
N ARG A 345 -6.14 13.38 -13.06
CA ARG A 345 -5.03 13.29 -14.05
C ARG A 345 -5.53 12.86 -15.43
N LYS A 346 -6.58 12.04 -15.49
CA LYS A 346 -7.28 11.69 -16.73
C LYS A 346 -8.11 12.81 -17.34
N LYS A 347 -8.26 13.94 -16.65
CA LYS A 347 -9.14 15.04 -17.05
C LYS A 347 -10.61 14.61 -17.17
N MET A 348 -11.04 13.62 -16.38
CA MET A 348 -12.46 13.30 -16.25
C MET A 348 -13.20 14.48 -15.62
N VAL A 349 -14.48 14.63 -15.95
CA VAL A 349 -15.30 15.74 -15.45
C VAL A 349 -15.80 15.39 -14.05
N LEU A 350 -15.48 16.21 -13.05
CA LEU A 350 -16.10 16.10 -11.73
C LEU A 350 -17.54 16.61 -11.81
N GLY A 351 -18.49 15.68 -11.81
CA GLY A 351 -19.92 15.97 -11.84
C GLY A 351 -20.38 16.64 -10.56
N GLY A 352 -20.15 15.98 -9.44
CA GLY A 352 -20.45 16.47 -8.10
C GLY A 352 -20.07 15.42 -7.06
N MET A 353 -20.19 15.75 -5.78
CA MET A 353 -19.99 14.80 -4.67
C MET A 353 -21.28 14.61 -3.90
N ILE A 354 -21.64 13.36 -3.67
CA ILE A 354 -22.77 12.99 -2.83
C ILE A 354 -22.24 12.61 -1.45
N PHE A 355 -22.78 13.22 -0.40
CA PHE A 355 -22.52 12.80 0.98
C PHE A 355 -23.82 12.30 1.60
N LEU A 356 -23.92 10.99 1.82
CA LEU A 356 -25.07 10.35 2.46
C LEU A 356 -24.94 10.38 3.98
N HIS A 357 -26.02 10.81 4.63
CA HIS A 357 -26.19 10.80 6.07
C HIS A 357 -27.43 9.98 6.44
N ASP A 358 -27.29 9.10 7.42
CA ASP A 358 -28.41 8.34 8.00
C ASP A 358 -29.16 9.22 8.99
N ILE A 359 -30.36 9.68 8.61
CA ILE A 359 -31.15 10.60 9.45
C ILE A 359 -31.85 9.86 10.61
N SER A 360 -31.93 8.52 10.54
CA SER A 360 -32.57 7.71 11.57
C SER A 360 -31.72 7.55 12.82
N GLN A 361 -30.42 7.87 12.77
CA GLN A 361 -29.57 7.78 13.95
C GLN A 361 -29.95 8.78 15.03
N ASP A 362 -30.02 8.29 16.27
CA ASP A 362 -30.55 9.05 17.42
C ASP A 362 -29.76 10.32 17.75
N ARG A 363 -28.49 10.38 17.38
CA ARG A 363 -27.60 11.51 17.65
C ARG A 363 -26.66 11.72 16.48
N PHE A 364 -26.35 12.99 16.20
CA PHE A 364 -25.18 13.33 15.39
C PHE A 364 -23.92 12.98 16.19
N SER A 365 -23.45 11.74 16.03
CA SER A 365 -22.38 11.18 16.85
C SER A 365 -21.06 11.92 16.65
N GLY A 366 -20.13 11.78 17.60
CA GLY A 366 -18.77 12.29 17.44
C GLY A 366 -18.11 11.77 16.16
N THR A 367 -18.43 10.54 15.74
CA THR A 367 -17.93 9.98 14.49
C THR A 367 -18.59 10.60 13.26
N ALA A 368 -19.91 10.82 13.27
CA ALA A 368 -20.60 11.51 12.18
C ALA A 368 -20.01 12.92 11.94
N ARG A 369 -19.70 13.63 13.03
CA ARG A 369 -19.03 14.95 12.96
C ARG A 369 -17.63 14.85 12.36
N ARG A 370 -16.81 13.92 12.83
CA ARG A 370 -15.44 13.71 12.31
C ARG A 370 -15.42 13.35 10.83
N ASN A 371 -16.32 12.45 10.42
CA ASN A 371 -16.48 12.04 9.02
C ASN A 371 -16.89 13.24 8.14
N LEU A 372 -17.85 14.05 8.60
CA LEU A 372 -18.22 15.29 7.91
C LEU A 372 -17.05 16.27 7.79
N GLU A 373 -16.25 16.45 8.85
CA GLU A 373 -15.06 17.32 8.81
C GLU A 373 -14.00 16.79 7.83
N LEU A 374 -13.75 15.48 7.80
CA LEU A 374 -12.84 14.88 6.82
C LEU A 374 -13.36 15.10 5.39
N PHE A 375 -14.66 14.93 5.17
CA PHE A 375 -15.31 15.18 3.89
C PHE A 375 -15.17 16.65 3.44
N LYS A 376 -15.37 17.62 4.34
CA LYS A 376 -15.14 19.04 4.06
C LYS A 376 -13.71 19.29 3.57
N HIS A 377 -12.72 18.73 4.26
CA HIS A 377 -11.30 18.91 3.90
C HIS A 377 -10.89 18.19 2.60
N LEU A 378 -11.58 17.09 2.26
CA LEU A 378 -11.43 16.42 0.95
C LEU A 378 -11.92 17.33 -0.18
N CYS A 379 -13.10 17.92 0.00
CA CYS A 379 -13.73 18.80 -0.99
C CYS A 379 -13.03 20.15 -1.12
N GLY A 380 -12.81 20.82 0.01
CA GLY A 380 -12.45 22.23 0.11
C GLY A 380 -13.60 23.16 -0.22
N ASP A 381 -13.61 24.32 0.44
CA ASP A 381 -14.74 25.26 0.44
C ASP A 381 -15.15 25.72 -0.96
N SER A 382 -14.18 25.88 -1.87
CA SER A 382 -14.42 26.27 -3.27
C SER A 382 -15.25 25.24 -4.06
N ALA A 383 -15.34 24.00 -3.59
CA ALA A 383 -16.07 22.91 -4.24
C ALA A 383 -17.44 22.64 -3.60
N PHE A 384 -17.85 23.38 -2.56
CA PHE A 384 -19.14 23.18 -1.88
C PHE A 384 -20.34 23.33 -2.83
N GLY A 385 -20.29 24.23 -3.81
CA GLY A 385 -21.32 24.32 -4.87
C GLY A 385 -21.47 23.06 -5.74
N GLN A 386 -20.56 22.08 -5.62
CA GLN A 386 -20.59 20.79 -6.32
C GLN A 386 -20.98 19.64 -5.40
N VAL A 387 -21.32 19.92 -4.15
CA VAL A 387 -21.71 18.92 -3.15
C VAL A 387 -23.24 18.85 -3.05
N VAL A 388 -23.76 17.63 -2.94
CA VAL A 388 -25.13 17.33 -2.54
C VAL A 388 -25.08 16.50 -1.26
N LEU A 389 -25.60 17.07 -0.17
CA LEU A 389 -25.82 16.37 1.08
C LEU A 389 -27.16 15.63 0.97
N VAL A 390 -27.15 14.32 1.18
CA VAL A 390 -28.33 13.48 1.03
C VAL A 390 -28.68 12.84 2.36
N THR A 391 -29.92 13.00 2.80
CA THR A 391 -30.43 12.29 3.98
C THR A 391 -31.13 11.01 3.56
N SER A 392 -30.83 9.89 4.23
CA SER A 392 -31.34 8.56 3.92
C SER A 392 -32.07 7.93 5.11
N LYS A 393 -32.75 6.79 4.87
CA LYS A 393 -33.45 5.97 5.88
C LYS A 393 -34.59 6.68 6.61
N TRP A 394 -35.35 7.50 5.87
CA TRP A 394 -36.50 8.22 6.39
C TRP A 394 -37.60 7.29 6.97
N GLY A 395 -37.72 6.05 6.49
CA GLY A 395 -38.68 5.06 7.03
C GLY A 395 -38.23 4.31 8.30
N ARG A 396 -37.00 4.48 8.80
CA ARG A 396 -36.45 3.62 9.87
C ARG A 396 -36.65 4.13 11.30
N ALA A 397 -37.17 5.34 11.49
CA ALA A 397 -37.32 5.96 12.81
C ALA A 397 -38.78 6.29 13.15
N VAL A 398 -39.59 5.25 13.32
CA VAL A 398 -41.01 5.38 13.65
C VAL A 398 -41.18 6.16 14.96
N GLY A 399 -41.99 7.22 14.93
CA GLY A 399 -42.28 8.07 16.11
C GLY A 399 -41.24 9.16 16.40
N GLN A 400 -40.19 9.30 15.58
CA GLN A 400 -39.21 10.38 15.71
C GLN A 400 -39.51 11.50 14.70
N ASN A 401 -39.26 12.75 15.09
CA ASN A 401 -39.45 13.92 14.20
C ASN A 401 -38.18 14.14 13.36
N LEU A 402 -38.10 13.45 12.21
CA LEU A 402 -36.94 13.50 11.32
C LEU A 402 -36.80 14.85 10.60
N GLU A 403 -37.89 15.58 10.38
CA GLU A 403 -37.87 16.93 9.84
C GLU A 403 -37.13 17.88 10.78
N LYS A 404 -37.38 17.79 12.09
CA LYS A 404 -36.64 18.58 13.09
C LYS A 404 -35.16 18.26 13.05
N ARG A 405 -34.78 16.97 12.93
CA ARG A 405 -33.38 16.57 12.80
C ARG A 405 -32.73 17.10 11.53
N GLU A 406 -33.43 17.07 10.41
CA GLU A 406 -32.94 17.67 9.17
C GLU A 406 -32.68 19.16 9.34
N GLN A 407 -33.56 19.88 10.05
CA GLN A 407 -33.36 21.29 10.35
C GLN A 407 -32.18 21.53 11.30
N GLU A 408 -31.96 20.67 12.29
CA GLU A 408 -30.78 20.72 13.17
C GLU A 408 -29.49 20.47 12.37
N LEU A 409 -29.50 19.51 11.43
CA LEU A 409 -28.38 19.28 10.51
C LEU A 409 -28.09 20.53 9.69
N LYS A 410 -29.11 21.14 9.07
CA LYS A 410 -28.98 22.35 8.25
C LYS A 410 -28.48 23.55 9.05
N THR A 411 -29.02 23.78 10.24
CA THR A 411 -28.74 24.99 11.03
C THR A 411 -27.44 24.90 11.84
N ASN A 412 -27.02 23.71 12.25
CA ASN A 412 -25.85 23.53 13.13
C ASN A 412 -24.67 22.89 12.39
N HIS A 413 -24.87 21.72 11.78
CA HIS A 413 -23.76 20.89 11.31
C HIS A 413 -23.34 21.20 9.87
N TRP A 414 -24.30 21.50 9.00
CA TRP A 414 -24.11 21.74 7.57
C TRP A 414 -24.12 23.21 7.19
N LYS A 415 -24.37 24.12 8.15
CA LYS A 415 -24.52 25.55 7.91
C LYS A 415 -23.41 26.15 7.04
N ALA A 416 -22.15 25.94 7.41
CA ALA A 416 -21.01 26.47 6.65
C ALA A 416 -20.94 25.93 5.20
N MET A 417 -21.36 24.68 4.98
CA MET A 417 -21.38 24.08 3.64
C MET A 417 -22.52 24.64 2.79
N LEU A 418 -23.69 24.84 3.42
CA LEU A 418 -24.85 25.48 2.79
C LEU A 418 -24.55 26.92 2.39
N GLU A 419 -23.88 27.68 3.26
CA GLU A 419 -23.41 29.03 2.97
C GLU A 419 -22.41 29.06 1.79
N GLY A 420 -21.63 27.99 1.60
CA GLY A 420 -20.77 27.80 0.43
C GLY A 420 -21.46 27.21 -0.81
N GLY A 421 -22.80 27.10 -0.82
CA GLY A 421 -23.58 26.70 -1.99
C GLY A 421 -23.90 25.20 -2.09
N THR A 422 -23.62 24.42 -1.05
CA THR A 422 -24.00 22.99 -1.00
C THR A 422 -25.52 22.84 -1.02
N ARG A 423 -26.02 21.83 -1.73
CA ARG A 423 -27.46 21.49 -1.74
C ARG A 423 -27.78 20.37 -0.76
N VAL A 424 -29.02 20.33 -0.29
CA VAL A 424 -29.54 19.23 0.54
C VAL A 424 -30.73 18.58 -0.16
N GLU A 425 -30.67 17.27 -0.31
CA GLU A 425 -31.74 16.46 -0.90
C GLU A 425 -32.09 15.27 0.01
N ARG A 426 -33.25 14.66 -0.21
CA ARG A 426 -33.74 13.52 0.57
C ARG A 426 -33.84 12.30 -0.34
N LEU A 427 -33.34 11.16 0.13
CA LEU A 427 -33.70 9.86 -0.43
C LEU A 427 -35.07 9.48 0.16
N VAL A 428 -36.12 9.62 -0.64
CA VAL A 428 -37.51 9.56 -0.17
C VAL A 428 -37.91 8.10 0.05
N ASP A 429 -38.38 7.79 1.26
CA ASP A 429 -38.87 6.47 1.63
C ASP A 429 -40.06 6.05 0.74
N GLY A 430 -39.99 4.84 0.17
CA GLY A 430 -40.99 4.34 -0.79
C GLY A 430 -40.92 4.96 -2.18
N ASN A 431 -39.97 5.85 -2.44
CA ASN A 431 -39.69 6.42 -3.76
C ASN A 431 -38.17 6.62 -3.97
N GLU A 432 -37.37 5.69 -3.46
CA GLU A 432 -35.91 5.76 -3.44
C GLU A 432 -35.33 5.78 -4.85
N GLU A 433 -35.92 5.03 -5.79
CA GLU A 433 -35.45 4.96 -7.18
C GLU A 433 -35.56 6.31 -7.89
N ALA A 434 -36.75 6.94 -7.85
CA ALA A 434 -36.95 8.22 -8.50
C ALA A 434 -36.20 9.36 -7.80
N SER A 435 -36.08 9.32 -6.46
CA SER A 435 -35.32 10.33 -5.72
C SER A 435 -33.81 10.20 -5.94
N ALA A 436 -33.26 8.99 -6.01
CA ALA A 436 -31.86 8.76 -6.37
C ALA A 436 -31.54 9.29 -7.77
N TRP A 437 -32.43 9.05 -8.74
CA TRP A 437 -32.30 9.66 -10.07
C TRP A 437 -32.41 11.18 -10.03
N GLY A 438 -33.36 11.74 -9.27
CA GLY A 438 -33.52 13.19 -9.12
C GLY A 438 -32.24 13.87 -8.63
N ILE A 439 -31.56 13.27 -7.66
CA ILE A 439 -30.27 13.73 -7.12
C ILE A 439 -29.18 13.69 -8.19
N VAL A 440 -29.04 12.57 -8.92
CA VAL A 440 -28.06 12.46 -10.00
C VAL A 440 -28.36 13.46 -11.13
N ARG A 441 -29.64 13.62 -11.50
CA ARG A 441 -30.09 14.58 -12.51
C ARG A 441 -29.75 16.01 -12.12
N SER A 442 -29.95 16.40 -10.86
CA SER A 442 -29.60 17.76 -10.38
C SER A 442 -28.10 18.05 -10.49
N ILE A 443 -27.27 17.02 -10.28
CA ILE A 443 -25.82 17.10 -10.50
C ILE A 443 -25.52 17.30 -11.99
N LEU A 444 -26.14 16.52 -12.88
CA LEU A 444 -25.97 16.64 -14.33
C LEU A 444 -26.42 18.00 -14.87
N ASP A 445 -27.53 18.54 -14.38
CA ASP A 445 -27.98 19.91 -14.71
C ASP A 445 -26.91 20.94 -14.33
N THR A 446 -26.24 20.76 -13.19
CA THR A 446 -25.14 21.63 -12.75
C THR A 446 -23.91 21.47 -13.66
N VAL A 447 -23.65 20.29 -14.21
CA VAL A 447 -22.56 20.08 -15.20
C VAL A 447 -22.89 20.76 -16.52
N GLU A 448 -24.12 20.62 -17.01
CA GLU A 448 -24.59 21.29 -18.24
C GLU A 448 -24.44 22.81 -18.12
N THR A 449 -24.92 23.41 -17.04
CA THR A 449 -24.81 24.86 -16.81
C THR A 449 -23.36 25.32 -16.81
N ARG A 450 -22.46 24.61 -16.11
CA ARG A 450 -21.02 24.92 -16.13
C ARG A 450 -20.41 24.81 -17.53
N ALA A 451 -20.83 23.83 -18.32
CA ALA A 451 -20.39 23.68 -19.70
C ALA A 451 -20.89 24.81 -20.61
N ILE A 452 -22.09 25.33 -20.37
CA ILE A 452 -22.65 26.51 -21.08
C ILE A 452 -21.85 27.77 -20.73
N GLU A 453 -21.59 27.98 -19.44
CA GLU A 453 -20.86 29.14 -18.92
C GLU A 453 -19.35 29.09 -19.18
N GLN A 454 -18.85 27.95 -19.68
CA GLN A 454 -17.42 27.65 -19.85
C GLN A 454 -16.62 27.76 -18.53
N THR A 455 -17.32 27.62 -17.40
CA THR A 455 -16.74 27.65 -16.07
C THR A 455 -16.01 26.34 -15.81
N ARG A 456 -14.68 26.39 -15.69
CA ARG A 456 -13.88 25.21 -15.33
C ARG A 456 -14.06 24.88 -13.84
N SER A 457 -14.36 23.61 -13.54
CA SER A 457 -14.23 23.12 -12.17
C SER A 457 -12.75 23.12 -11.77
N GLU A 458 -12.43 23.77 -10.65
CA GLU A 458 -11.07 23.71 -10.10
C GLU A 458 -10.72 22.32 -9.54
N GLY A 459 -11.71 21.43 -9.44
CA GLY A 459 -11.59 20.12 -8.79
C GLY A 459 -11.63 20.22 -7.27
N LEU A 460 -11.62 19.05 -6.63
CA LEU A 460 -11.60 18.95 -5.18
C LEU A 460 -10.25 19.42 -4.62
N GLN A 461 -10.24 19.88 -3.37
CA GLN A 461 -9.01 20.26 -2.67
C GLN A 461 -7.98 19.14 -2.68
N ILE A 462 -8.37 17.89 -2.39
CA ILE A 462 -7.43 16.77 -2.42
C ILE A 462 -6.84 16.53 -3.82
N GLN A 463 -7.62 16.72 -4.89
CA GLN A 463 -7.13 16.59 -6.26
C GLN A 463 -6.09 17.66 -6.58
N ARG A 464 -6.37 18.92 -6.24
CA ARG A 464 -5.42 20.04 -6.42
C ARG A 464 -4.15 19.85 -5.56
N GLU A 465 -4.30 19.33 -4.36
CA GLU A 465 -3.17 19.08 -3.46
C GLU A 465 -2.24 17.98 -4.00
N LEU A 466 -2.78 16.86 -4.46
CA LEU A 466 -2.00 15.74 -4.97
C LEU A 466 -1.42 16.00 -6.36
N VAL A 467 -2.23 16.59 -7.26
CA VAL A 467 -1.86 16.74 -8.67
C VAL A 467 -1.14 18.06 -8.95
N ASN A 468 -1.74 19.19 -8.55
CA ASN A 468 -1.22 20.51 -8.91
C ASN A 468 -0.13 21.00 -7.95
N ARG A 469 -0.25 20.65 -6.66
CA ARG A 469 0.70 21.05 -5.61
C ARG A 469 1.70 19.94 -5.25
N HIS A 470 1.62 18.79 -5.91
CA HIS A 470 2.50 17.63 -5.72
C HIS A 470 2.70 17.21 -4.26
N LYS A 471 1.66 17.35 -3.43
CA LYS A 471 1.69 16.86 -2.05
C LYS A 471 1.55 15.35 -2.03
N SER A 472 2.24 14.69 -1.11
CA SER A 472 1.91 13.32 -0.73
C SER A 472 0.61 13.29 0.07
N ILE A 473 -0.06 12.13 0.12
CA ILE A 473 -1.33 11.98 0.86
C ILE A 473 -1.21 12.45 2.33
N PRO A 474 -0.18 12.09 3.13
CA PRO A 474 -0.02 12.59 4.50
C PRO A 474 0.12 14.11 4.63
N GLN A 475 0.46 14.82 3.55
CA GLN A 475 0.58 16.29 3.53
C GLN A 475 -0.73 17.01 3.13
N THR A 476 -1.73 16.27 2.65
CA THR A 476 -3.04 16.83 2.29
C THR A 476 -3.76 17.40 3.51
N HIS A 477 -4.70 18.30 3.29
CA HIS A 477 -5.48 18.85 4.40
C HIS A 477 -6.36 17.78 5.06
N ALA A 478 -6.97 16.91 4.26
CA ALA A 478 -7.76 15.78 4.74
C ALA A 478 -6.93 14.83 5.62
N ALA A 479 -5.71 14.45 5.21
CA ALA A 479 -4.87 13.57 6.02
C ALA A 479 -4.38 14.24 7.32
N ARG A 480 -4.10 15.55 7.28
CA ARG A 480 -3.76 16.30 8.50
C ARG A 480 -4.93 16.35 9.47
N GLU A 481 -6.15 16.57 8.97
CA GLU A 481 -7.36 16.55 9.79
C GLU A 481 -7.57 15.18 10.43
N LEU A 482 -7.49 14.10 9.63
CA LEU A 482 -7.57 12.74 10.14
C LEU A 482 -6.52 12.47 11.23
N ARG A 483 -5.28 12.93 11.04
CA ARG A 483 -4.22 12.79 12.04
C ARG A 483 -4.57 13.52 13.34
N THR A 484 -5.06 14.75 13.27
CA THR A 484 -5.48 15.52 14.45
C THR A 484 -6.59 14.80 15.21
N GLN A 485 -7.58 14.27 14.48
CA GLN A 485 -8.69 13.51 15.08
C GLN A 485 -8.18 12.23 15.77
N LEU A 486 -7.30 11.47 15.12
CA LEU A 486 -6.69 10.27 15.70
C LEU A 486 -5.84 10.60 16.94
N GLN A 487 -5.11 11.72 16.93
CA GLN A 487 -4.31 12.17 18.08
C GLN A 487 -5.19 12.50 19.29
N GLN A 488 -6.25 13.29 19.10
CA GLN A 488 -7.21 13.61 20.18
C GLN A 488 -7.88 12.34 20.75
N MET A 489 -8.20 11.38 19.88
CA MET A 489 -8.78 10.11 20.30
C MET A 489 -7.78 9.22 21.04
N LEU A 490 -6.52 9.19 20.60
CA LEU A 490 -5.45 8.46 21.26
C LEU A 490 -5.23 8.99 22.68
N GLU A 491 -5.19 10.32 22.84
CA GLU A 491 -5.09 10.99 24.15
C GLU A 491 -6.25 10.58 25.06
N ALA A 492 -7.50 10.74 24.60
CA ALA A 492 -8.68 10.40 25.39
C ALA A 492 -8.76 8.91 25.78
N GLN A 493 -8.35 7.99 24.89
CA GLN A 493 -8.33 6.54 25.19
C GLN A 493 -7.18 6.17 26.13
N THR A 494 -6.05 6.85 26.04
CA THR A 494 -4.90 6.61 26.94
C THR A 494 -5.20 7.09 28.36
N GLU A 495 -5.84 8.25 28.51
CA GLU A 495 -6.32 8.74 29.81
C GLU A 495 -7.36 7.79 30.43
N MET A 496 -8.31 7.30 29.64
CA MET A 496 -9.32 6.34 30.09
C MET A 496 -8.68 5.03 30.56
N LEU A 497 -7.72 4.50 29.81
CA LEU A 497 -6.96 3.31 30.20
C LEU A 497 -6.20 3.51 31.51
N ALA A 498 -5.55 4.66 31.69
CA ALA A 498 -4.81 4.97 32.92
C ALA A 498 -5.70 4.96 34.16
N LEU A 499 -6.95 5.41 34.04
CA LEU A 499 -7.94 5.39 35.14
C LEU A 499 -8.51 3.99 35.41
N GLU A 500 -8.55 3.10 34.41
CA GLU A 500 -9.11 1.75 34.55
C GLU A 500 -8.09 0.74 35.10
N VAL A 501 -6.78 0.94 34.91
CA VAL A 501 -5.71 0.04 35.40
C VAL A 501 -5.76 -0.19 36.93
N ASP A 502 -6.22 0.79 37.71
CA ASP A 502 -6.33 0.68 39.16
C ASP A 502 -7.52 -0.17 39.65
N THR A 503 -8.43 -0.58 38.75
CA THR A 503 -9.71 -1.24 39.10
C THR A 503 -9.84 -2.71 38.67
N VAL A 504 -8.83 -3.28 38.01
CA VAL A 504 -8.95 -4.54 37.24
C VAL A 504 -8.54 -5.81 38.01
N ALA A 505 -8.32 -5.74 39.33
CA ALA A 505 -7.96 -6.91 40.13
C ALA A 505 -9.11 -7.93 40.24
N GLY A 506 -9.14 -8.93 39.35
CA GLY A 506 -9.82 -10.22 39.57
C GLY A 506 -10.99 -10.59 38.64
N ASN A 507 -11.39 -9.75 37.67
CA ASN A 507 -12.48 -10.07 36.73
C ASN A 507 -11.96 -10.32 35.29
N ALA A 508 -12.22 -11.51 34.74
CA ALA A 508 -11.83 -11.88 33.38
C ALA A 508 -12.47 -10.99 32.31
N GLU A 509 -13.66 -10.46 32.55
CA GLU A 509 -14.35 -9.54 31.64
C GLU A 509 -13.65 -8.16 31.60
N ALA A 510 -13.19 -7.68 32.75
CA ALA A 510 -12.42 -6.44 32.85
C ALA A 510 -11.07 -6.57 32.12
N LYS A 511 -10.40 -7.72 32.21
CA LYS A 511 -9.16 -8.01 31.47
C LYS A 511 -9.39 -8.05 29.95
N ALA A 512 -10.50 -8.64 29.49
CA ALA A 512 -10.84 -8.68 28.07
C ALA A 512 -11.19 -7.27 27.52
N LYS A 513 -11.86 -6.44 28.32
CA LYS A 513 -12.15 -5.05 27.97
C LYS A 513 -10.86 -4.22 27.85
N LEU A 514 -9.95 -4.37 28.81
CA LEU A 514 -8.65 -3.70 28.81
C LEU A 514 -7.83 -4.06 27.56
N GLN A 515 -7.72 -5.36 27.22
CA GLN A 515 -7.04 -5.81 26.01
C GLN A 515 -7.64 -5.23 24.72
N ARG A 516 -8.97 -5.09 24.65
CA ARG A 516 -9.64 -4.47 23.50
C ARG A 516 -9.31 -2.97 23.39
N GLN A 517 -9.19 -2.27 24.50
CA GLN A 517 -8.79 -0.85 24.52
C GLN A 517 -7.31 -0.68 24.15
N GLU A 518 -6.42 -1.52 24.67
CA GLU A 518 -4.99 -1.51 24.30
C GLU A 518 -4.78 -1.74 22.80
N GLU A 519 -5.46 -2.72 22.21
CA GLU A 519 -5.39 -2.97 20.75
C GLU A 519 -5.93 -1.77 19.94
N LYS A 520 -6.99 -1.11 20.41
CA LYS A 520 -7.50 0.13 19.77
C LYS A 520 -6.46 1.25 19.81
N VAL A 521 -5.80 1.45 20.96
CA VAL A 521 -4.72 2.44 21.12
C VAL A 521 -3.55 2.12 20.19
N ARG A 522 -3.11 0.86 20.14
CA ARG A 522 -2.01 0.44 19.25
C ARG A 522 -2.31 0.75 17.79
N ARG A 523 -3.52 0.39 17.32
CA ARG A 523 -3.95 0.64 15.92
C ARG A 523 -4.03 2.13 15.59
N MET A 524 -4.54 2.96 16.50
CA MET A 524 -4.55 4.42 16.30
C MET A 524 -3.12 4.99 16.21
N ALA A 525 -2.19 4.51 17.05
CA ALA A 525 -0.80 4.92 17.00
C ALA A 525 -0.11 4.52 15.68
N GLU A 526 -0.36 3.30 15.19
CA GLU A 526 0.14 2.82 13.88
C GLU A 526 -0.35 3.72 12.73
N GLN A 527 -1.61 4.15 12.75
CA GLN A 527 -2.15 5.08 11.74
C GLN A 527 -1.55 6.48 11.84
N ILE A 528 -1.40 7.01 13.04
CA ILE A 528 -0.75 8.31 13.24
C ILE A 528 0.68 8.27 12.68
N GLU A 529 1.40 7.17 12.87
CA GLU A 529 2.72 6.98 12.28
C GLU A 529 2.69 7.00 10.75
N CYS A 530 1.71 6.32 10.14
CA CYS A 530 1.50 6.35 8.68
C CYS A 530 1.17 7.76 8.14
N LEU A 531 0.61 8.62 8.99
CA LEU A 531 0.24 10.01 8.74
C LEU A 531 1.35 11.02 9.10
N LYS A 532 2.49 10.57 9.66
CA LYS A 532 3.64 11.45 9.88
C LYS A 532 4.33 11.76 8.55
N ILE A 533 4.74 13.02 8.42
CA ILE A 533 5.60 13.47 7.33
C ILE A 533 7.03 13.15 7.78
N SER A 534 7.75 12.32 7.03
CA SER A 534 9.15 12.00 7.34
C SER A 534 10.00 13.29 7.35
N LEU A 535 10.90 13.41 8.33
CA LEU A 535 11.80 14.56 8.54
C LEU A 535 12.61 15.01 7.29
N PRO A 536 13.00 14.15 6.32
CA PRO A 536 13.70 14.59 5.12
C PRO A 536 12.93 15.63 4.28
N LEU A 537 11.58 15.58 4.32
CA LEU A 537 10.74 16.52 3.58
C LEU A 537 10.67 17.91 4.20
N ARG A 538 10.99 18.07 5.50
CA ARG A 538 11.04 19.39 6.15
C ARG A 538 12.35 20.12 5.82
N VAL A 539 13.46 19.40 5.73
CA VAL A 539 14.78 19.94 5.41
C VAL A 539 14.88 20.35 3.93
N ALA A 540 14.36 19.54 3.00
CA ALA A 540 14.31 19.88 1.58
C ALA A 540 13.52 21.16 1.28
N ARG A 541 12.54 21.49 2.14
CA ARG A 541 11.72 22.71 2.03
C ARG A 541 12.41 23.95 2.59
N TRP A 542 13.26 23.79 3.60
CA TRP A 542 14.05 24.88 4.17
C TRP A 542 15.20 25.27 3.24
N ILE A 543 15.87 24.29 2.64
CA ILE A 543 16.94 24.52 1.65
C ILE A 543 16.41 25.25 0.40
N LYS A 544 15.19 24.94 -0.07
CA LYS A 544 14.56 25.64 -1.21
C LYS A 544 14.04 27.05 -0.91
N LEU A 545 13.83 27.41 0.36
CA LEU A 545 13.36 28.75 0.75
C LEU A 545 14.51 29.69 1.15
N VAL A 546 15.66 29.15 1.52
CA VAL A 546 16.84 29.93 1.95
C VAL A 546 17.91 29.98 0.85
N GLY A 547 17.84 29.12 -0.16
CA GLY A 547 18.76 29.08 -1.31
C GLY A 547 18.18 29.58 -2.64
N GLY A 548 17.15 30.43 -2.61
CA GLY A 548 16.52 31.03 -3.79
C GLY A 548 16.80 32.52 -3.90
#